data_AF-A0A7R9ZX12-F1
#
_entry.id   AF-A0A7R9ZX12-F1
#
_cell.length_a   1.000
_cell.length_b   1.000
_cell.length_c   1.000
_cell.angle_alpha   90.00
_cell.angle_beta   90.00
_cell.angle_gamma   90.00
#
_symmetry.space_group_name_H-M   'P 1'
#
loop_
_entity.id
_entity.type
_entity.pdbx_description
1 polymer ?
#
loop_
_entity_poly.entity_id
_entity_poly.type
_entity_poly.pdbx_seq_one_letter_code
_entity_poly.pdbx_strand_id
1 'polypeptide(L)'
;VQLRRSHTVDQAVQASREALEIAQKAGSQRPLALALQAIADVHSDLILRDMENGLKPSTDIVEDALNAALDAAALFEVLGDDEDYAVAFVQISRLYQAVGGACEDCRVAALLALQAAERLGNPRVQGQALLAVARAYIHLGLGLDARQAAKEAKRHFQKLQEDDQGLVEAKKLVRDSKRLKISEKYEKEFEQCWRQLYSEASTPLPPQPQEQEDEVSCQMRAAIVSFPEALGIELKWFVWNSIWHAANTRLYTALLLDPGDRKEKFESAERDRERMERHQLEVQRGGLLPIAILQQLGQQAEAAGKAAAETATANANARVLNSTPLTIPVKPKPPQLDARLWAHLLQAVRLAATAVAVTLTDSLANDSSCSEEEPDTGSCTGGAPPPRLARAIDFAGCGLSRTSGGPVVDIAKLARVAEERRGGPAGGGGGGGRGRG
;
A
#
# COMPACT_ATOMS: atom_id res chain seq x y z
N VAL A 1 25.86 -28.04 -17.54
CA VAL A 1 25.58 -27.54 -16.17
C VAL A 1 24.17 -26.93 -16.07
N GLN A 2 23.74 -26.06 -16.99
CA GLN A 2 22.37 -25.51 -17.03
C GLN A 2 21.26 -26.59 -17.08
N LEU A 3 21.37 -27.58 -17.97
CA LEU A 3 20.38 -28.69 -18.09
C LEU A 3 20.25 -29.58 -16.84
N ARG A 4 21.32 -29.73 -16.04
CA ARG A 4 21.22 -30.48 -14.77
C ARG A 4 20.59 -29.64 -13.66
N ARG A 5 20.64 -28.31 -13.76
CA ARG A 5 20.12 -27.37 -12.76
C ARG A 5 18.64 -27.07 -12.95
N SER A 6 18.12 -27.08 -14.18
CA SER A 6 16.67 -27.02 -14.42
C SER A 6 15.97 -28.23 -13.81
N HIS A 7 16.52 -29.43 -14.04
CA HIS A 7 15.98 -30.68 -13.49
C HIS A 7 15.90 -30.68 -11.95
N THR A 8 16.86 -30.06 -11.26
CA THR A 8 16.83 -29.99 -9.78
C THR A 8 15.76 -29.03 -9.25
N VAL A 9 15.44 -27.98 -9.99
CA VAL A 9 14.39 -27.03 -9.60
C VAL A 9 13.02 -27.65 -9.83
N ASP A 10 12.79 -28.28 -10.98
CA ASP A 10 11.53 -28.94 -11.28
C ASP A 10 11.23 -30.05 -10.25
N GLN A 11 12.26 -30.78 -9.82
CA GLN A 11 12.18 -31.74 -8.71
C GLN A 11 11.83 -31.07 -7.38
N ALA A 12 12.40 -29.90 -7.07
CA ALA A 12 12.10 -29.17 -5.84
C ALA A 12 10.65 -28.67 -5.82
N VAL A 13 10.16 -28.09 -6.92
CA VAL A 13 8.75 -27.67 -7.05
C VAL A 13 7.82 -28.87 -6.89
N GLN A 14 8.13 -29.99 -7.54
CA GLN A 14 7.34 -31.21 -7.45
C GLN A 14 7.31 -31.77 -6.01
N ALA A 15 8.47 -31.83 -5.34
CA ALA A 15 8.57 -32.29 -3.97
C ALA A 15 7.79 -31.39 -2.99
N SER A 16 7.87 -30.06 -3.16
CA SER A 16 7.11 -29.12 -2.32
C SER A 16 5.59 -29.26 -2.53
N ARG A 17 5.15 -29.55 -3.76
CA ARG A 17 3.72 -29.81 -4.07
C ARG A 17 3.23 -31.13 -3.48
N GLU A 18 4.03 -32.18 -3.53
CA GLU A 18 3.72 -33.46 -2.88
C GLU A 18 3.63 -33.31 -1.36
N ALA A 19 4.57 -32.56 -0.76
CA ALA A 19 4.53 -32.24 0.67
C ALA A 19 3.27 -31.44 1.03
N LEU A 20 2.87 -30.49 0.19
CA LEU A 20 1.63 -29.73 0.36
C LEU A 20 0.40 -30.66 0.36
N GLU A 21 0.31 -31.58 -0.60
CA GLU A 21 -0.80 -32.52 -0.71
C GLU A 21 -0.88 -33.45 0.51
N ILE A 22 0.27 -33.92 1.02
CA ILE A 22 0.34 -34.73 2.23
C ILE A 22 -0.11 -33.91 3.45
N ALA A 23 0.37 -32.67 3.59
CA ALA A 23 -0.02 -31.78 4.68
C ALA A 23 -1.52 -31.45 4.68
N GLN A 24 -2.10 -31.24 3.49
CA GLN A 24 -3.54 -31.04 3.30
C GLN A 24 -4.34 -32.27 3.75
N LYS A 25 -3.93 -33.48 3.33
CA LYS A 25 -4.58 -34.73 3.74
C LYS A 25 -4.48 -34.99 5.24
N ALA A 26 -3.38 -34.58 5.86
CA ALA A 26 -3.17 -34.70 7.30
C ALA A 26 -4.00 -33.69 8.11
N GLY A 27 -4.50 -32.61 7.49
CA GLY A 27 -5.31 -31.58 8.15
C GLY A 27 -4.54 -30.72 9.17
N SER A 28 -3.21 -30.78 9.18
CA SER A 28 -2.38 -30.03 10.13
C SER A 28 -1.93 -28.70 9.52
N GLN A 29 -2.22 -27.59 10.21
CA GLN A 29 -1.94 -26.24 9.71
C GLN A 29 -0.45 -25.90 9.63
N ARG A 30 0.39 -26.37 10.57
CA ARG A 30 1.83 -26.03 10.57
C ARG A 30 2.59 -26.69 9.40
N PRO A 31 2.47 -28.00 9.14
CA PRO A 31 3.06 -28.62 7.94
C PRO A 31 2.53 -28.00 6.64
N LEU A 32 1.27 -27.57 6.62
CA LEU A 32 0.68 -26.89 5.47
C LEU A 32 1.35 -25.54 5.21
N ALA A 33 1.53 -24.72 6.25
CA ALA A 33 2.22 -23.43 6.17
C ALA A 33 3.67 -23.58 5.70
N LEU A 34 4.40 -24.56 6.26
CA LEU A 34 5.78 -24.85 5.87
C LEU A 34 5.90 -25.34 4.43
N ALA A 35 4.95 -26.16 3.95
CA ALA A 35 4.94 -26.61 2.57
C ALA A 35 4.67 -25.44 1.60
N LEU A 36 3.76 -24.53 1.95
CA LEU A 36 3.51 -23.31 1.17
C LEU A 36 4.73 -22.38 1.13
N GLN A 37 5.38 -22.18 2.28
CA GLN A 37 6.62 -21.42 2.36
C GLN A 37 7.73 -22.03 1.49
N ALA A 38 7.88 -23.36 1.50
CA ALA A 38 8.84 -24.05 0.64
C ALA A 38 8.54 -23.87 -0.86
N ILE A 39 7.26 -23.82 -1.27
CA ILE A 39 6.87 -23.48 -2.64
C ILE A 39 7.30 -22.04 -2.97
N ALA A 40 6.99 -21.09 -2.08
CA ALA A 40 7.37 -19.69 -2.25
C ALA A 40 8.89 -19.51 -2.34
N ASP A 41 9.68 -20.24 -1.54
CA ASP A 41 11.15 -20.20 -1.54
C ASP A 41 11.72 -20.67 -2.88
N VAL A 42 11.28 -21.84 -3.37
CA VAL A 42 11.75 -22.39 -4.65
C VAL A 42 11.41 -21.46 -5.81
N HIS A 43 10.19 -20.89 -5.83
CA HIS A 43 9.83 -19.92 -6.86
C HIS A 43 10.56 -18.58 -6.73
N SER A 44 10.79 -18.09 -5.50
CA SER A 44 11.59 -16.88 -5.25
C SER A 44 13.01 -17.04 -5.81
N ASP A 45 13.63 -18.19 -5.58
CA ASP A 45 14.96 -18.50 -6.11
C ASP A 45 15.00 -18.53 -7.64
N LEU A 46 13.95 -19.03 -8.28
CA LEU A 46 13.81 -18.99 -9.74
C LEU A 46 13.71 -17.55 -10.26
N ILE A 47 12.83 -16.77 -9.65
CA ILE A 47 12.60 -15.36 -9.99
C ILE A 47 13.91 -14.58 -9.87
N LEU A 48 14.64 -14.72 -8.76
CA LEU A 48 15.91 -14.03 -8.55
C LEU A 48 16.97 -14.46 -9.58
N ARG A 49 17.05 -15.75 -9.92
CA ARG A 49 17.98 -16.22 -10.96
C ARG A 49 17.63 -15.69 -12.34
N ASP A 50 16.36 -15.64 -12.70
CA ASP A 50 15.94 -15.05 -13.98
C ASP A 50 16.37 -13.58 -14.04
N MET A 51 16.12 -12.83 -12.97
CA MET A 51 16.56 -11.42 -12.86
C MET A 51 18.08 -11.27 -12.94
N GLU A 52 18.85 -12.13 -12.26
CA GLU A 52 20.33 -12.13 -12.30
C GLU A 52 20.89 -12.41 -13.70
N ASN A 53 20.17 -13.22 -14.49
CA ASN A 53 20.50 -13.50 -15.89
C ASN A 53 19.96 -12.45 -16.87
N GLY A 54 19.33 -11.38 -16.37
CA GLY A 54 18.71 -10.33 -17.20
C GLY A 54 17.43 -10.79 -17.90
N LEU A 55 16.84 -11.91 -17.49
CA LEU A 55 15.56 -12.40 -17.96
C LEU A 55 14.43 -11.77 -17.14
N LYS A 56 13.30 -11.55 -17.80
CA LYS A 56 12.06 -11.16 -17.10
C LYS A 56 11.41 -12.42 -16.52
N PRO A 57 11.18 -12.49 -15.20
CA PRO A 57 10.49 -13.63 -14.59
C PRO A 57 9.11 -13.84 -15.20
N SER A 58 8.68 -15.10 -15.30
CA SER A 58 7.31 -15.42 -15.72
C SER A 58 6.30 -14.88 -14.71
N THR A 59 5.25 -14.21 -15.21
CA THR A 59 4.15 -13.70 -14.37
C THR A 59 3.48 -14.82 -13.57
N ASP A 60 3.31 -16.00 -14.16
CA ASP A 60 2.65 -17.13 -13.49
C ASP A 60 3.47 -17.62 -12.28
N ILE A 61 4.80 -17.70 -12.43
CA ILE A 61 5.72 -18.14 -11.36
C ILE A 61 5.72 -17.11 -10.21
N VAL A 62 5.69 -15.84 -10.57
CA VAL A 62 5.57 -14.72 -9.63
C VAL A 62 4.27 -14.81 -8.83
N GLU A 63 3.15 -14.98 -9.51
CA GLU A 63 1.83 -15.03 -8.88
C GLU A 63 1.72 -16.27 -7.97
N ASP A 64 2.19 -17.42 -8.44
CA ASP A 64 2.25 -18.65 -7.64
C ASP A 64 3.11 -18.47 -6.37
N ALA A 65 4.29 -17.84 -6.48
CA ALA A 65 5.15 -17.56 -5.33
C ALA A 65 4.48 -16.63 -4.31
N LEU A 66 3.86 -15.55 -4.80
CA LEU A 66 3.23 -14.55 -3.96
C LEU A 66 2.01 -15.13 -3.23
N ASN A 67 1.17 -15.88 -3.94
CA ASN A 67 0.02 -16.56 -3.35
C ASN A 67 0.45 -17.58 -2.29
N ALA A 68 1.47 -18.40 -2.58
CA ALA A 68 1.98 -19.37 -1.61
C ALA A 68 2.55 -18.68 -0.35
N ALA A 69 3.28 -17.57 -0.51
CA ALA A 69 3.83 -16.81 0.62
C ALA A 69 2.73 -16.15 1.47
N LEU A 70 1.69 -15.59 0.83
CA LEU A 70 0.54 -14.99 1.51
C LEU A 70 -0.27 -16.05 2.28
N ASP A 71 -0.53 -17.20 1.66
CA ASP A 71 -1.24 -18.31 2.31
C ASP A 71 -0.44 -18.87 3.50
N ALA A 72 0.89 -18.98 3.37
CA ALA A 72 1.77 -19.36 4.46
C ALA A 72 1.72 -18.35 5.62
N ALA A 73 1.84 -17.05 5.31
CA ALA A 73 1.77 -16.00 6.31
C ALA A 73 0.44 -16.01 7.08
N ALA A 74 -0.68 -16.17 6.38
CA ALA A 74 -2.00 -16.26 7.01
C ALA A 74 -2.09 -17.45 7.99
N LEU A 75 -1.50 -18.61 7.64
CA LEU A 75 -1.45 -19.76 8.54
C LEU A 75 -0.53 -19.53 9.74
N PHE A 76 0.65 -18.93 9.55
CA PHE A 76 1.54 -18.58 10.66
C PHE A 76 0.90 -17.59 11.64
N GLU A 77 0.10 -16.65 11.14
CA GLU A 77 -0.69 -15.74 11.98
C GLU A 77 -1.68 -16.48 12.87
N VAL A 78 -2.44 -17.42 12.28
CA VAL A 78 -3.42 -18.25 13.01
C VAL A 78 -2.72 -19.10 14.07
N LEU A 79 -1.54 -19.61 13.76
CA LEU A 79 -0.70 -20.39 14.67
C LEU A 79 -0.03 -19.53 15.77
N GLY A 80 -0.01 -18.20 15.62
CA GLY A 80 0.72 -17.30 16.50
C GLY A 80 2.24 -17.42 16.39
N ASP A 81 2.74 -17.88 15.23
CA ASP A 81 4.17 -18.03 14.96
C ASP A 81 4.73 -16.74 14.35
N ASP A 82 5.11 -15.79 15.22
CA ASP A 82 5.63 -14.48 14.82
C ASP A 82 6.98 -14.58 14.05
N GLU A 83 7.77 -15.64 14.28
CA GLU A 83 9.05 -15.82 13.58
C GLU A 83 8.82 -16.17 12.12
N ASP A 84 8.07 -17.25 11.86
CA ASP A 84 7.77 -17.69 10.51
C ASP A 84 6.86 -16.69 9.76
N TYR A 85 5.96 -16.00 10.47
CA TYR A 85 5.17 -14.89 9.93
C TYR A 85 6.06 -13.73 9.45
N ALA A 86 7.05 -13.31 10.25
CA ALA A 86 7.98 -12.26 9.86
C ALA A 86 8.80 -12.67 8.62
N VAL A 87 9.28 -13.92 8.58
CA VAL A 87 10.03 -14.46 7.44
C VAL A 87 9.17 -14.45 6.16
N ALA A 88 7.92 -14.90 6.24
CA ALA A 88 7.00 -14.88 5.10
C ALA A 88 6.79 -13.46 4.56
N PHE A 89 6.63 -12.46 5.43
CA PHE A 89 6.46 -11.06 5.00
C PHE A 89 7.74 -10.42 4.44
N VAL A 90 8.92 -10.81 4.92
CA VAL A 90 10.20 -10.44 4.28
C VAL A 90 10.25 -10.99 2.85
N GLN A 91 9.80 -12.23 2.64
CA GLN A 91 9.74 -12.86 1.32
C GLN A 91 8.72 -12.18 0.40
N ILE A 92 7.50 -11.91 0.89
CA ILE A 92 6.47 -11.16 0.14
C ILE A 92 7.01 -9.80 -0.30
N SER A 93 7.69 -9.07 0.58
CA SER A 93 8.31 -7.78 0.24
C SER A 93 9.33 -7.91 -0.90
N ARG A 94 10.15 -8.97 -0.91
CA ARG A 94 11.11 -9.24 -1.99
C ARG A 94 10.40 -9.62 -3.30
N LEU A 95 9.34 -10.41 -3.23
CA LEU A 95 8.55 -10.78 -4.40
C LEU A 95 7.92 -9.53 -5.03
N TYR A 96 7.35 -8.62 -4.24
CA TYR A 96 6.85 -7.34 -4.79
C TYR A 96 7.94 -6.52 -5.49
N GLN A 97 9.17 -6.49 -4.95
CA GLN A 97 10.31 -5.81 -5.60
C GLN A 97 10.64 -6.41 -6.97
N ALA A 98 10.55 -7.74 -7.09
CA ALA A 98 10.87 -8.44 -8.33
C ALA A 98 9.88 -8.16 -9.48
N VAL A 99 8.63 -7.80 -9.16
CA VAL A 99 7.51 -7.79 -10.11
C VAL A 99 7.16 -6.39 -10.62
N GLY A 100 7.23 -5.39 -9.74
CA GLY A 100 6.69 -4.06 -10.01
C GLY A 100 7.61 -2.91 -9.65
N GLY A 101 8.83 -3.17 -9.16
CA GLY A 101 9.71 -2.12 -8.66
C GLY A 101 9.15 -1.44 -7.40
N ALA A 102 9.23 -0.12 -7.34
CA ALA A 102 8.88 0.70 -6.18
C ALA A 102 7.37 0.74 -5.92
N CYS A 103 6.83 -0.22 -5.18
CA CYS A 103 5.42 -0.23 -4.78
C CYS A 103 5.24 -0.08 -3.26
N GLU A 104 4.12 0.54 -2.88
CA GLU A 104 3.70 0.66 -1.49
C GLU A 104 3.46 -0.71 -0.84
N ASP A 105 3.01 -1.71 -1.60
CA ASP A 105 2.76 -3.06 -1.10
C ASP A 105 4.05 -3.72 -0.57
N CYS A 106 5.18 -3.48 -1.25
CA CYS A 106 6.50 -3.91 -0.78
C CYS A 106 6.85 -3.31 0.59
N ARG A 107 6.56 -2.02 0.78
CA ARG A 107 6.79 -1.30 2.04
C ARG A 107 5.86 -1.82 3.13
N VAL A 108 4.58 -2.00 2.84
CA VAL A 108 3.61 -2.54 3.80
C VAL A 108 4.03 -3.93 4.27
N ALA A 109 4.39 -4.83 3.33
CA ALA A 109 4.88 -6.16 3.67
C ALA A 109 6.14 -6.11 4.55
N ALA A 110 7.10 -5.23 4.22
CA ALA A 110 8.31 -5.07 5.03
C ALA A 110 8.02 -4.55 6.46
N LEU A 111 7.06 -3.65 6.62
CA LEU A 111 6.66 -3.12 7.92
C LEU A 111 5.91 -4.16 8.76
N LEU A 112 5.06 -5.00 8.14
CA LEU A 112 4.42 -6.12 8.82
C LEU A 112 5.44 -7.14 9.33
N ALA A 113 6.48 -7.44 8.53
CA ALA A 113 7.59 -8.26 8.98
C ALA A 113 8.32 -7.65 10.19
N LEU A 114 8.57 -6.34 10.17
CA LEU A 114 9.23 -5.65 11.27
C LEU A 114 8.39 -5.69 12.54
N GLN A 115 7.09 -5.43 12.44
CA GLN A 115 6.18 -5.47 13.58
C GLN A 115 6.17 -6.86 14.25
N ALA A 116 6.13 -7.94 13.45
CA ALA A 116 6.20 -9.29 13.98
C ALA A 116 7.57 -9.61 14.61
N ALA A 117 8.66 -9.18 13.97
CA ALA A 117 10.01 -9.33 14.51
C ALA A 117 10.21 -8.56 15.84
N GLU A 118 9.58 -7.40 15.99
CA GLU A 118 9.57 -6.62 17.22
C GLU A 118 8.86 -7.36 18.36
N ARG A 119 7.70 -7.99 18.09
CA ARG A 119 7.00 -8.84 19.07
C ARG A 119 7.85 -10.01 19.53
N LEU A 120 8.56 -10.65 18.61
CA LEU A 120 9.43 -11.79 18.90
C LEU A 120 10.67 -11.41 19.75
N GLY A 121 11.17 -10.18 19.60
CA GLY A 121 12.38 -9.72 20.30
C GLY A 121 13.69 -10.36 19.81
N ASN A 122 13.65 -11.17 18.74
CA ASN A 122 14.83 -11.83 18.19
C ASN A 122 15.64 -10.84 17.32
N PRO A 123 16.89 -10.49 17.70
CA PRO A 123 17.66 -9.49 16.98
C PRO A 123 18.00 -9.92 15.54
N ARG A 124 18.08 -11.22 15.23
CA ARG A 124 18.36 -11.69 13.86
C ARG A 124 17.18 -11.39 12.94
N VAL A 125 15.98 -11.76 13.37
CA VAL A 125 14.74 -11.53 12.61
C VAL A 125 14.45 -10.04 12.47
N GLN A 126 14.67 -9.26 13.53
CA GLN A 126 14.56 -7.79 13.49
C GLN A 126 15.55 -7.17 12.49
N GLY A 127 16.80 -7.63 12.49
CA GLY A 127 17.80 -7.20 11.53
C GLY A 127 17.36 -7.47 10.08
N GLN A 128 16.83 -8.67 9.81
CA GLN A 128 16.34 -9.05 8.48
C GLN A 128 15.12 -8.24 8.04
N ALA A 129 14.16 -8.01 8.93
CA ALA A 129 13.00 -7.17 8.65
C ALA A 129 13.40 -5.71 8.37
N LEU A 130 14.33 -5.15 9.16
CA LEU A 130 14.86 -3.81 8.92
C LEU A 130 15.61 -3.70 7.58
N LEU A 131 16.30 -4.76 7.12
CA LEU A 131 16.86 -4.80 5.77
C LEU A 131 15.76 -4.75 4.71
N ALA A 132 14.66 -5.49 4.89
CA ALA A 132 13.52 -5.44 3.97
C ALA A 132 12.92 -4.04 3.89
N VAL A 133 12.72 -3.38 5.04
CA VAL A 133 12.22 -2.00 5.13
C VAL A 133 13.17 -1.03 4.43
N ALA A 134 14.48 -1.14 4.68
CA ALA A 134 15.47 -0.29 4.03
C ALA A 134 15.48 -0.44 2.50
N ARG A 135 15.33 -1.67 1.99
CA ARG A 135 15.22 -1.93 0.54
C ARG A 135 13.94 -1.31 -0.02
N ALA A 136 12.79 -1.50 0.64
CA ALA A 136 11.53 -0.90 0.22
C ALA A 136 11.63 0.63 0.12
N TYR A 137 12.22 1.28 1.12
CA TYR A 137 12.45 2.72 1.10
C TYR A 137 13.43 3.16 0.00
N ILE A 138 14.48 2.39 -0.30
CA ILE A 138 15.37 2.69 -1.43
C ILE A 138 14.58 2.67 -2.74
N HIS A 139 13.73 1.67 -2.95
CA HIS A 139 12.91 1.60 -4.15
C HIS A 139 11.96 2.80 -4.26
N LEU A 140 11.33 3.22 -3.16
CA LEU A 140 10.46 4.40 -3.11
C LEU A 140 11.22 5.75 -3.17
N GLY A 141 12.55 5.75 -3.24
CA GLY A 141 13.35 6.98 -3.25
C GLY A 141 13.46 7.68 -1.89
N LEU A 142 13.02 7.04 -0.80
CA LEU A 142 13.03 7.56 0.57
C LEU A 142 14.39 7.32 1.23
N GLY A 143 15.37 8.13 0.82
CA GLY A 143 16.79 7.93 1.15
C GLY A 143 17.13 7.99 2.65
N LEU A 144 16.53 8.90 3.43
CA LEU A 144 16.84 8.97 4.87
C LEU A 144 16.19 7.84 5.66
N ASP A 145 14.93 7.53 5.40
CA ASP A 145 14.24 6.42 6.06
C ASP A 145 14.95 5.10 5.79
N ALA A 146 15.35 4.86 4.53
CA ALA A 146 16.19 3.72 4.16
C ALA A 146 17.51 3.68 4.93
N ARG A 147 18.18 4.82 5.05
CA ARG A 147 19.47 4.95 5.75
C ARG A 147 19.30 4.66 7.24
N GLN A 148 18.21 5.12 7.85
CA GLN A 148 17.91 4.90 9.25
C GLN A 148 17.63 3.42 9.53
N ALA A 149 16.71 2.82 8.77
CA ALA A 149 16.40 1.39 8.87
C ALA A 149 17.65 0.52 8.67
N ALA A 150 18.50 0.84 7.68
CA ALA A 150 19.74 0.11 7.44
C ALA A 150 20.79 0.28 8.57
N LYS A 151 20.85 1.44 9.23
CA LYS A 151 21.70 1.65 10.42
C LYS A 151 21.20 0.86 11.61
N GLU A 152 19.89 0.75 11.79
CA GLU A 152 19.29 -0.05 12.85
C GLU A 152 19.53 -1.53 12.59
N ALA A 153 19.29 -2.03 11.37
CA ALA A 153 19.63 -3.39 10.96
C ALA A 153 21.09 -3.72 11.29
N LYS A 154 22.02 -2.82 10.93
CA LYS A 154 23.44 -2.94 11.25
C LYS A 154 23.68 -3.10 12.76
N ARG A 155 23.00 -2.32 13.61
CA ARG A 155 23.13 -2.42 15.07
C ARG A 155 22.65 -3.78 15.58
N HIS A 156 21.56 -4.32 15.02
CA HIS A 156 21.08 -5.66 15.37
C HIS A 156 22.09 -6.75 15.00
N PHE A 157 22.62 -6.74 13.77
CA PHE A 157 23.63 -7.72 13.34
C PHE A 157 24.96 -7.60 14.11
N GLN A 158 25.36 -6.38 14.51
CA GLN A 158 26.55 -6.19 15.35
C GLN A 158 26.43 -6.86 16.72
N LYS A 159 25.21 -6.98 17.27
CA LYS A 159 24.98 -7.67 18.54
C LYS A 159 25.14 -9.18 18.42
N LEU A 160 24.89 -9.74 17.23
CA LEU A 160 24.86 -11.18 17.00
C LEU A 160 26.25 -11.82 16.84
N GLN A 161 27.30 -11.04 16.56
CA GLN A 161 28.70 -11.45 16.31
C GLN A 161 28.93 -12.50 15.19
N GLU A 162 27.91 -13.24 14.76
CA GLU A 162 28.00 -14.38 13.83
C GLU A 162 27.35 -14.11 12.46
N ASP A 163 26.62 -13.01 12.28
CA ASP A 163 25.90 -12.70 11.03
C ASP A 163 26.65 -11.68 10.16
N ASP A 164 27.78 -12.14 9.60
CA ASP A 164 28.63 -11.32 8.73
C ASP A 164 27.91 -10.90 7.45
N GLN A 165 27.04 -11.76 6.92
CA GLN A 165 26.30 -11.49 5.69
C GLN A 165 25.28 -10.37 5.90
N GLY A 166 24.46 -10.44 6.95
CA GLY A 166 23.52 -9.38 7.31
C GLY A 166 24.24 -8.04 7.57
N LEU A 167 25.41 -8.08 8.20
CA LEU A 167 26.22 -6.88 8.44
C LEU A 167 26.76 -6.25 7.14
N VAL A 168 27.27 -7.07 6.21
CA VAL A 168 27.73 -6.63 4.89
C VAL A 168 26.59 -6.00 4.12
N GLU A 169 25.41 -6.61 4.16
CA GLU A 169 24.24 -6.11 3.46
C GLU A 169 23.75 -4.78 4.04
N ALA A 170 23.63 -4.67 5.37
CA ALA A 170 23.26 -3.43 6.03
C ALA A 170 24.21 -2.28 5.65
N LYS A 171 25.52 -2.55 5.64
CA LYS A 171 26.54 -1.57 5.19
C LYS A 171 26.38 -1.19 3.72
N LYS A 172 25.97 -2.13 2.85
CA LYS A 172 25.66 -1.86 1.44
C LYS A 172 24.46 -0.92 1.34
N LEU A 173 23.34 -1.21 2.00
CA LEU A 173 22.14 -0.36 1.96
C LEU A 173 22.37 1.05 2.55
N VAL A 174 23.21 1.19 3.58
CA VAL A 174 23.64 2.52 4.08
C VAL A 174 24.42 3.30 3.02
N ARG A 175 25.19 2.64 2.15
CA ARG A 175 25.89 3.31 1.03
C ARG A 175 24.94 3.63 -0.11
N ASP A 176 24.04 2.71 -0.45
CA ASP A 176 23.10 2.87 -1.57
C ASP A 176 22.09 3.99 -1.27
N SER A 177 21.56 4.05 -0.04
CA SER A 177 20.68 5.14 0.41
C SER A 177 21.33 6.53 0.40
N LYS A 178 22.67 6.63 0.48
CA LYS A 178 23.39 7.92 0.31
C LYS A 178 23.47 8.38 -1.14
N ARG A 179 23.33 7.46 -2.09
CA ARG A 179 23.40 7.76 -3.53
C ARG A 179 22.08 8.30 -4.08
N LEU A 180 20.99 8.15 -3.33
CA LEU A 180 19.70 8.77 -3.60
C LEU A 180 19.80 10.29 -3.32
N LYS A 181 20.44 11.02 -4.25
CA LYS A 181 20.75 12.46 -4.14
C LYS A 181 19.53 13.38 -4.16
N ILE A 182 18.36 12.85 -4.53
CA ILE A 182 17.16 13.67 -4.80
C ILE A 182 16.50 14.15 -3.49
N SER A 183 16.56 13.39 -2.39
CA SER A 183 15.92 13.81 -1.13
C SER A 183 16.80 14.74 -0.28
N GLU A 184 18.12 14.60 -0.28
CA GLU A 184 18.97 15.25 0.74
C GLU A 184 18.99 16.80 0.67
N LYS A 185 18.68 17.39 -0.50
CA LYS A 185 18.48 18.85 -0.64
C LYS A 185 17.12 19.29 -0.10
N TYR A 186 16.04 18.69 -0.62
CA TYR A 186 14.66 18.99 -0.21
C TYR A 186 14.41 18.67 1.27
N GLU A 187 15.13 17.71 1.81
CA GLU A 187 14.97 17.24 3.17
C GLU A 187 15.80 18.04 4.17
N LYS A 188 16.96 18.61 3.76
CA LYS A 188 17.63 19.66 4.52
C LYS A 188 16.81 20.94 4.54
N GLU A 189 16.22 21.31 3.39
CA GLU A 189 15.31 22.44 3.29
C GLU A 189 14.06 22.20 4.15
N PHE A 190 13.51 20.97 4.17
CA PHE A 190 12.40 20.57 5.02
C PHE A 190 12.77 20.57 6.51
N GLU A 191 13.87 19.94 6.93
CA GLU A 191 14.37 19.97 8.32
C GLU A 191 14.65 21.40 8.80
N GLN A 192 15.21 22.25 7.93
CA GLN A 192 15.45 23.65 8.24
C GLN A 192 14.14 24.41 8.43
N CYS A 193 13.17 24.21 7.52
CA CYS A 193 11.84 24.79 7.62
C CYS A 193 11.08 24.29 8.87
N TRP A 194 11.20 23.00 9.18
CA TRP A 194 10.61 22.36 10.35
C TRP A 194 11.20 22.88 11.66
N ARG A 195 12.53 23.00 11.75
CA ARG A 195 13.22 23.61 12.91
C ARG A 195 12.85 25.08 13.09
N GLN A 196 12.72 25.82 11.99
CA GLN A 196 12.32 27.21 12.01
C GLN A 196 10.90 27.35 12.58
N LEU A 197 9.94 26.56 12.07
CA LEU A 197 8.57 26.46 12.59
C LEU A 197 8.52 26.03 14.06
N TYR A 198 9.33 25.06 14.48
CA TYR A 198 9.38 24.63 15.88
C TYR A 198 10.03 25.66 16.80
N SER A 199 11.04 26.40 16.32
CA SER A 199 11.67 27.48 17.08
C SER A 199 10.71 28.66 17.26
N GLU A 200 9.89 28.96 16.26
CA GLU A 200 8.83 29.97 16.33
C GLU A 200 7.64 29.51 17.21
N ALA A 201 7.32 28.21 17.20
CA ALA A 201 6.31 27.63 18.09
C ALA A 201 6.77 27.50 19.56
N SER A 202 8.08 27.56 19.81
CA SER A 202 8.68 27.51 21.16
C SER A 202 8.86 28.90 21.79
N THR A 203 8.50 29.97 21.07
CA THR A 203 8.39 31.29 21.67
C THR A 203 7.24 31.27 22.68
N PRO A 204 7.46 31.62 23.96
CA PRO A 204 6.39 31.64 24.94
C PRO A 204 5.28 32.55 24.44
N LEU A 205 4.10 31.98 24.21
CA LEU A 205 2.92 32.78 23.90
C LEU A 205 2.73 33.78 25.04
N PRO A 206 2.38 35.04 24.74
CA PRO A 206 1.99 35.99 25.78
C PRO A 206 0.90 35.33 26.64
N PRO A 207 0.92 35.53 27.97
CA PRO A 207 -0.04 34.89 28.85
C PRO A 207 -1.44 35.18 28.32
N GLN A 208 -2.07 34.13 27.79
CA GLN A 208 -3.46 34.19 27.35
C GLN A 208 -4.29 34.59 28.57
N PRO A 209 -5.29 35.47 28.43
CA PRO A 209 -6.28 35.67 29.47
C PRO A 209 -6.77 34.29 29.92
N GLN A 210 -6.95 34.09 31.23
CA GLN A 210 -7.54 32.86 31.76
C GLN A 210 -8.97 32.73 31.19
N GLU A 211 -9.08 32.19 29.98
CA GLU A 211 -10.33 31.73 29.42
C GLU A 211 -10.73 30.52 30.26
N GLN A 212 -11.92 30.59 30.85
CA GLN A 212 -12.57 29.44 31.45
C GLN A 212 -12.55 28.32 30.41
N GLU A 213 -11.75 27.28 30.62
CA GLU A 213 -11.81 26.08 29.80
C GLU A 213 -13.19 25.48 30.01
N ASP A 214 -14.10 25.77 29.08
CA ASP A 214 -15.45 25.23 29.10
C ASP A 214 -15.40 23.71 29.20
N GLU A 215 -16.28 23.15 30.04
CA GLU A 215 -16.42 21.72 30.32
C GLU A 215 -16.50 20.85 29.04
N VAL A 216 -16.99 21.44 27.94
CA VAL A 216 -17.04 20.88 26.59
C VAL A 216 -15.65 20.53 26.03
N SER A 217 -14.62 21.34 26.29
CA SER A 217 -13.24 21.10 25.83
C SER A 217 -12.65 19.85 26.48
N CYS A 218 -12.92 19.63 27.77
CA CYS A 218 -12.45 18.45 28.51
C CYS A 218 -13.11 17.15 28.01
N GLN A 219 -14.42 17.17 27.76
CA GLN A 219 -15.14 16.01 27.21
C GLN A 219 -14.62 15.65 25.81
N MET A 220 -14.33 16.65 24.98
CA MET A 220 -13.81 16.43 23.63
C MET A 220 -12.39 15.88 23.64
N ARG A 221 -11.50 16.37 24.54
CA ARG A 221 -10.15 15.79 24.72
C ARG A 221 -10.20 14.31 25.11
N ALA A 222 -11.08 13.94 26.03
CA ALA A 222 -11.25 12.54 26.44
C ALA A 222 -11.75 11.67 25.26
N ALA A 223 -12.71 12.16 24.48
CA ALA A 223 -13.23 11.46 23.31
C ALA A 223 -12.19 11.30 22.19
N ILE A 224 -11.27 12.25 22.02
CA ILE A 224 -10.18 12.19 21.03
C ILE A 224 -9.13 11.13 21.42
N VAL A 225 -8.83 10.97 22.71
CA VAL A 225 -7.89 9.92 23.18
C VAL A 225 -8.44 8.52 22.94
N SER A 226 -9.77 8.37 22.87
CA SER A 226 -10.46 7.12 22.56
C SER A 226 -11.15 7.16 21.19
N PHE A 227 -10.55 7.80 20.18
CA PHE A 227 -11.16 7.86 18.84
C PHE A 227 -11.33 6.43 18.28
N PRO A 228 -12.56 5.95 18.07
CA PRO A 228 -12.80 4.61 17.54
C PRO A 228 -12.19 4.48 16.15
N GLU A 229 -11.41 3.43 15.95
CA GLU A 229 -10.68 3.18 14.69
C GLU A 229 -11.60 3.21 13.46
N ALA A 230 -12.81 2.62 13.58
CA ALA A 230 -13.82 2.63 12.53
C ALA A 230 -14.16 4.06 12.08
N LEU A 231 -14.34 5.00 13.02
CA LEU A 231 -14.63 6.39 12.67
C LEU A 231 -13.41 7.11 12.10
N GLY A 232 -12.20 6.66 12.44
CA GLY A 232 -10.94 7.15 11.83
C GLY A 232 -10.88 6.82 10.35
N ILE A 233 -11.28 5.60 10.01
CA ILE A 233 -11.37 5.13 8.62
C ILE A 233 -12.41 5.94 7.85
N GLU A 234 -13.60 6.14 8.42
CA GLU A 234 -14.67 6.94 7.79
C GLU A 234 -14.25 8.40 7.58
N LEU A 235 -13.61 9.03 8.57
CA LEU A 235 -13.11 10.41 8.46
C LEU A 235 -12.02 10.55 7.39
N LYS A 236 -11.10 9.57 7.32
CA LYS A 236 -10.07 9.51 6.28
C LYS A 236 -10.70 9.47 4.90
N TRP A 237 -11.68 8.59 4.68
CA TRP A 237 -12.35 8.45 3.39
C TRP A 237 -13.21 9.65 3.04
N PHE A 238 -13.86 10.28 4.02
CA PHE A 238 -14.56 11.54 3.81
C PHE A 238 -13.60 12.60 3.24
N VAL A 239 -12.46 12.85 3.90
CA VAL A 239 -11.46 13.85 3.46
C VAL A 239 -10.89 13.49 2.08
N TRP A 240 -10.51 12.23 1.87
CA TRP A 240 -9.95 11.78 0.59
C TRP A 240 -10.90 12.00 -0.59
N ASN A 241 -12.17 11.59 -0.43
CA ASN A 241 -13.18 11.76 -1.48
C ASN A 241 -13.57 13.23 -1.68
N SER A 242 -13.56 14.06 -0.62
CA SER A 242 -13.76 15.53 -0.77
C SER A 242 -12.68 16.17 -1.64
N ILE A 243 -11.41 15.79 -1.45
CA ILE A 243 -10.29 16.30 -2.25
C ILE A 243 -10.44 15.88 -3.72
N TRP A 244 -10.69 14.59 -3.96
CA TRP A 244 -10.86 14.06 -5.32
C TRP A 244 -12.08 14.64 -6.04
N HIS A 245 -13.23 14.72 -5.36
CA HIS A 245 -14.42 15.36 -5.91
C HIS A 245 -14.11 16.79 -6.37
N ALA A 246 -13.48 17.59 -5.51
CA ALA A 246 -13.16 18.98 -5.83
C ALA A 246 -12.11 19.10 -6.95
N ALA A 247 -11.11 18.20 -6.98
CA ALA A 247 -10.08 18.18 -8.02
C ALA A 247 -10.66 17.79 -9.39
N ASN A 248 -11.43 16.69 -9.45
CA ASN A 248 -12.12 16.25 -10.65
C ASN A 248 -13.13 17.30 -11.13
N THR A 249 -13.82 17.96 -10.19
CA THR A 249 -14.71 19.09 -10.48
C THR A 249 -13.98 20.25 -11.15
N ARG A 250 -12.83 20.61 -10.60
CA ARG A 250 -12.00 21.68 -11.15
C ARG A 250 -11.48 21.33 -12.54
N LEU A 251 -11.07 20.09 -12.78
CA LEU A 251 -10.56 19.63 -14.06
C LEU A 251 -11.65 19.59 -15.14
N TYR A 252 -12.84 19.05 -14.85
CA TYR A 252 -13.91 19.01 -15.86
C TYR A 252 -14.47 20.40 -16.20
N THR A 253 -14.46 21.33 -15.23
CA THR A 253 -14.89 22.72 -15.45
C THR A 253 -13.83 23.57 -16.15
N ALA A 254 -12.55 23.21 -16.00
CA ALA A 254 -11.49 23.82 -16.77
C ALA A 254 -11.68 23.46 -18.25
N LEU A 255 -11.74 24.47 -19.12
CA LEU A 255 -11.92 24.33 -20.58
C LEU A 255 -10.71 23.66 -21.29
N LEU A 256 -9.80 23.05 -20.54
CA LEU A 256 -8.55 22.48 -21.02
C LEU A 256 -8.67 21.00 -21.41
N LEU A 257 -9.77 20.34 -21.02
CA LEU A 257 -9.99 18.94 -21.35
C LEU A 257 -10.81 18.78 -22.63
N ASP A 258 -10.41 17.78 -23.41
CA ASP A 258 -11.19 17.26 -24.53
C ASP A 258 -12.57 16.78 -24.05
N PRO A 259 -13.59 16.77 -24.92
CA PRO A 259 -14.95 16.39 -24.53
C PRO A 259 -15.05 14.99 -23.90
N GLY A 260 -14.21 14.05 -24.32
CA GLY A 260 -14.12 12.70 -23.75
C GLY A 260 -13.64 12.72 -22.30
N ASP A 261 -12.47 13.29 -22.05
CA ASP A 261 -11.87 13.40 -20.73
C ASP A 261 -12.75 14.21 -19.78
N ARG A 262 -13.43 15.23 -20.29
CA ARG A 262 -14.38 16.03 -19.51
C ARG A 262 -15.52 15.17 -18.97
N LYS A 263 -16.06 14.25 -19.80
CA LYS A 263 -17.11 13.33 -19.37
C LYS A 263 -16.59 12.37 -18.31
N GLU A 264 -15.39 11.82 -18.48
CA GLU A 264 -14.79 10.91 -17.50
C GLU A 264 -14.53 11.60 -16.15
N LYS A 265 -13.98 12.81 -16.16
CA LYS A 265 -13.74 13.58 -14.91
C LYS A 265 -15.06 13.99 -14.24
N PHE A 266 -16.10 14.30 -15.00
CA PHE A 266 -17.44 14.51 -14.46
C PHE A 266 -17.98 13.26 -13.77
N GLU A 267 -17.97 12.11 -14.44
CA GLU A 267 -18.42 10.83 -13.86
C GLU A 267 -17.61 10.43 -12.62
N SER A 268 -16.30 10.71 -12.62
CA SER A 268 -15.44 10.47 -11.47
C SER A 268 -15.79 11.41 -10.31
N ALA A 269 -16.01 12.70 -10.57
CA ALA A 269 -16.44 13.66 -9.56
C ALA A 269 -17.76 13.25 -8.90
N GLU A 270 -18.72 12.73 -9.67
CA GLU A 270 -20.00 12.23 -9.14
C GLU A 270 -19.83 11.01 -8.24
N ARG A 271 -19.01 10.03 -8.67
CA ARG A 271 -18.67 8.87 -7.81
C ARG A 271 -18.00 9.29 -6.51
N ASP A 272 -17.09 10.26 -6.57
CA ASP A 272 -16.41 10.81 -5.39
C ASP A 272 -17.38 11.53 -4.46
N ARG A 273 -18.36 12.27 -5.01
CA ARG A 273 -19.42 12.92 -4.24
C ARG A 273 -20.25 11.92 -3.46
N GLU A 274 -20.73 10.87 -4.12
CA GLU A 274 -21.54 9.82 -3.47
C GLU A 274 -20.77 9.10 -2.35
N ARG A 275 -19.48 8.81 -2.58
CA ARG A 275 -18.61 8.23 -1.54
C ARG A 275 -18.40 9.20 -0.38
N MET A 276 -18.11 10.46 -0.68
CA MET A 276 -17.93 11.52 0.32
C MET A 276 -19.17 11.66 1.21
N GLU A 277 -20.38 11.76 0.63
CA GLU A 277 -21.63 11.90 1.37
C GLU A 277 -21.91 10.70 2.27
N ARG A 278 -21.62 9.48 1.77
CA ARG A 278 -21.76 8.25 2.56
C ARG A 278 -20.85 8.26 3.79
N HIS A 279 -19.56 8.54 3.61
CA HIS A 279 -18.60 8.58 4.71
C HIS A 279 -18.89 9.73 5.68
N GLN A 280 -19.36 10.88 5.18
CA GLN A 280 -19.80 11.99 6.02
C GLN A 280 -20.95 11.57 6.94
N LEU A 281 -21.94 10.85 6.41
CA LEU A 281 -23.08 10.37 7.17
C LEU A 281 -22.65 9.39 8.28
N GLU A 282 -21.72 8.49 8.00
CA GLU A 282 -21.19 7.56 9.01
C GLU A 282 -20.41 8.28 10.12
N VAL A 283 -19.58 9.27 9.78
CA VAL A 283 -18.91 10.09 10.80
C VAL A 283 -19.92 10.88 11.65
N GLN A 284 -20.99 11.40 11.03
CA GLN A 284 -22.07 12.09 11.75
C GLN A 284 -22.81 11.15 12.69
N ARG A 285 -23.12 9.93 12.25
CA ARG A 285 -23.76 8.89 13.08
C ARG A 285 -22.90 8.51 14.29
N GLY A 286 -21.57 8.52 14.12
CA GLY A 286 -20.62 8.30 15.21
C GLY A 286 -20.63 9.38 16.28
N GLY A 287 -21.13 10.58 15.98
CA GLY A 287 -21.36 11.66 16.96
C GLY A 287 -20.12 12.28 17.60
N LEU A 288 -18.90 11.91 17.18
CA LEU A 288 -17.66 12.39 17.80
C LEU A 288 -17.24 13.80 17.38
N LEU A 289 -17.59 14.20 16.15
CA LEU A 289 -17.28 15.51 15.62
C LEU A 289 -18.58 16.28 15.38
N PRO A 290 -18.74 17.48 15.96
CA PRO A 290 -19.85 18.35 15.64
C PRO A 290 -19.95 18.59 14.12
N ILE A 291 -21.18 18.63 13.60
CA ILE A 291 -21.46 18.82 12.17
C ILE A 291 -20.72 20.05 11.61
N ALA A 292 -20.63 21.13 12.38
CA ALA A 292 -19.90 22.34 12.00
C ALA A 292 -18.40 22.08 11.74
N ILE A 293 -17.76 21.23 12.54
CA ILE A 293 -16.34 20.86 12.35
C ILE A 293 -16.18 20.02 11.08
N LEU A 294 -17.07 19.05 10.85
CA LEU A 294 -17.06 18.24 9.64
C LEU A 294 -17.28 19.08 8.38
N GLN A 295 -18.21 20.03 8.42
CA GLN A 295 -18.44 20.97 7.32
C GLN A 295 -17.19 21.81 7.04
N GLN A 296 -16.55 22.32 8.09
CA GLN A 296 -15.35 23.12 7.93
C GLN A 296 -14.16 22.31 7.41
N LEU A 297 -14.00 21.07 7.86
CA LEU A 297 -12.99 20.14 7.35
C LEU A 297 -13.27 19.79 5.87
N GLY A 298 -14.54 19.58 5.51
CA GLY A 298 -14.97 19.38 4.12
C GLY A 298 -14.62 20.57 3.23
N GLN A 299 -14.89 21.80 3.68
CA GLN A 299 -14.50 23.02 2.95
C GLN A 299 -12.98 23.13 2.77
N GLN A 300 -12.21 22.74 3.80
CA GLN A 300 -10.76 22.74 3.74
C GLN A 300 -10.23 21.70 2.74
N ALA A 301 -10.82 20.51 2.75
CA ALA A 301 -10.51 19.43 1.80
C ALA A 301 -10.88 19.82 0.37
N GLU A 302 -12.03 20.47 0.17
CA GLU A 302 -12.45 21.00 -1.13
C GLU A 302 -11.47 22.05 -1.68
N ALA A 303 -11.06 23.01 -0.84
CA ALA A 303 -10.05 24.00 -1.22
C ALA A 303 -8.71 23.34 -1.57
N ALA A 304 -8.34 22.28 -0.85
CA ALA A 304 -7.14 21.51 -1.12
C ALA A 304 -7.21 20.74 -2.45
N GLY A 305 -8.36 20.15 -2.78
CA GLY A 305 -8.60 19.49 -4.07
C GLY A 305 -8.56 20.45 -5.25
N LYS A 306 -9.14 21.65 -5.11
CA LYS A 306 -9.04 22.71 -6.14
C LYS A 306 -7.59 23.11 -6.39
N ALA A 307 -6.83 23.36 -5.33
CA ALA A 307 -5.41 23.69 -5.43
C ALA A 307 -4.58 22.54 -6.04
N ALA A 308 -4.94 21.29 -5.72
CA ALA A 308 -4.26 20.10 -6.26
C ALA A 308 -4.45 19.99 -7.77
N ALA A 309 -5.67 20.19 -8.27
CA ALA A 309 -5.96 20.21 -9.70
C ALA A 309 -5.21 21.35 -10.42
N GLU A 310 -5.22 22.56 -9.86
CA GLU A 310 -4.51 23.70 -10.44
C GLU A 310 -2.99 23.48 -10.51
N THR A 311 -2.43 22.89 -9.46
CA THR A 311 -1.01 22.50 -9.40
C THR A 311 -0.70 21.43 -10.44
N ALA A 312 -1.55 20.41 -10.56
CA ALA A 312 -1.37 19.33 -11.52
C ALA A 312 -1.40 19.85 -12.97
N THR A 313 -2.38 20.69 -13.31
CA THR A 313 -2.47 21.33 -14.62
C THR A 313 -1.27 22.23 -14.90
N ALA A 314 -0.83 23.02 -13.93
CA ALA A 314 0.36 23.88 -14.09
C ALA A 314 1.63 23.05 -14.33
N ASN A 315 1.83 21.97 -13.57
CA ASN A 315 3.00 21.09 -13.71
C ASN A 315 2.99 20.33 -15.04
N ALA A 316 1.82 19.79 -15.46
CA ALA A 316 1.67 19.11 -16.74
C ALA A 316 2.01 20.04 -17.92
N ASN A 317 1.53 21.29 -17.88
CA ASN A 317 1.82 22.29 -18.91
C ASN A 317 3.27 22.75 -18.91
N ALA A 318 3.88 22.89 -17.74
CA ALA A 318 5.24 23.40 -17.63
C ALA A 318 6.29 22.42 -18.17
N ARG A 319 6.00 21.10 -18.20
CA ARG A 319 7.00 20.03 -18.47
C ARG A 319 8.27 20.16 -17.62
N VAL A 320 8.23 20.94 -16.55
CA VAL A 320 9.36 21.27 -15.68
C VAL A 320 9.11 20.58 -14.35
N LEU A 321 10.06 19.72 -13.96
CA LEU A 321 10.05 18.94 -12.72
C LEU A 321 10.12 19.78 -11.42
N ASN A 322 10.11 21.11 -11.52
CA ASN A 322 10.03 21.99 -10.36
C ASN A 322 8.55 22.15 -10.00
N SER A 323 8.07 21.25 -9.14
CA SER A 323 6.69 21.24 -8.65
C SER A 323 6.30 22.61 -8.11
N THR A 324 5.30 23.24 -8.71
CA THR A 324 4.68 24.45 -8.13
C THR A 324 4.20 24.11 -6.73
N PRO A 325 4.60 24.85 -5.67
CA PRO A 325 4.22 24.51 -4.31
C PRO A 325 2.70 24.64 -4.15
N LEU A 326 2.09 23.56 -3.64
CA LEU A 326 0.66 23.50 -3.38
C LEU A 326 0.26 24.50 -2.30
N THR A 327 -0.41 25.58 -2.69
CA THR A 327 -0.84 26.63 -1.78
C THR A 327 -2.31 26.43 -1.43
N ILE A 328 -2.59 25.97 -0.21
CA ILE A 328 -3.96 25.71 0.25
C ILE A 328 -4.36 26.80 1.25
N PRO A 329 -5.44 27.57 1.00
CA PRO A 329 -5.93 28.54 1.95
C PRO A 329 -6.38 27.84 3.24
N VAL A 330 -5.90 28.31 4.39
CA VAL A 330 -6.17 27.70 5.69
C VAL A 330 -7.39 28.36 6.33
N LYS A 331 -8.38 27.55 6.72
CA LYS A 331 -9.53 28.00 7.50
C LYS A 331 -9.15 28.17 8.98
N PRO A 332 -9.71 29.18 9.68
CA PRO A 332 -9.43 29.43 11.10
C PRO A 332 -9.90 28.25 11.95
N LYS A 333 -9.20 27.92 13.03
CA LYS A 333 -9.54 26.81 13.93
C LYS A 333 -11.00 26.91 14.43
N PRO A 334 -11.81 25.83 14.39
CA PRO A 334 -13.09 25.81 15.10
C PRO A 334 -12.89 26.06 16.60
N PRO A 335 -13.73 26.88 17.27
CA PRO A 335 -13.53 27.19 18.68
C PRO A 335 -13.56 25.94 19.57
N GLN A 336 -14.37 24.95 19.20
CA GLN A 336 -14.55 23.70 19.94
C GLN A 336 -13.35 22.74 19.83
N LEU A 337 -12.51 22.87 18.79
CA LEU A 337 -11.41 21.94 18.53
C LEU A 337 -10.11 22.42 19.16
N ASP A 338 -9.33 21.51 19.72
CA ASP A 338 -7.97 21.79 20.14
C ASP A 338 -7.11 22.29 18.95
N ALA A 339 -6.24 23.26 19.20
CA ALA A 339 -5.42 23.89 18.16
C ALA A 339 -4.43 22.92 17.54
N ARG A 340 -3.85 22.02 18.34
CA ARG A 340 -2.91 21.01 17.86
C ARG A 340 -3.62 19.95 17.03
N LEU A 341 -4.79 19.49 17.47
CA LEU A 341 -5.59 18.56 16.67
C LEU A 341 -6.01 19.18 15.33
N TRP A 342 -6.47 20.43 15.31
CA TRP A 342 -6.81 21.11 14.06
C TRP A 342 -5.59 21.19 13.13
N ALA A 343 -4.42 21.56 13.65
CA ALA A 343 -3.19 21.61 12.86
C ALA A 343 -2.82 20.25 12.26
N HIS A 344 -2.98 19.14 13.01
CA HIS A 344 -2.76 17.80 12.48
C HIS A 344 -3.76 17.42 11.39
N LEU A 345 -5.05 17.74 11.55
CA LEU A 345 -6.06 17.52 10.51
C LEU A 345 -5.72 18.30 9.23
N LEU A 346 -5.32 19.57 9.37
CA LEU A 346 -4.87 20.39 8.24
C LEU A 346 -3.63 19.81 7.55
N GLN A 347 -2.68 19.28 8.33
CA GLN A 347 -1.50 18.62 7.78
C GLN A 347 -1.87 17.36 6.98
N ALA A 348 -2.77 16.53 7.51
CA ALA A 348 -3.27 15.35 6.81
C ALA A 348 -3.98 15.71 5.50
N VAL A 349 -4.81 16.75 5.50
CA VAL A 349 -5.47 17.29 4.27
C VAL A 349 -4.43 17.73 3.24
N ARG A 350 -3.37 18.43 3.65
CA ARG A 350 -2.29 18.89 2.75
C ARG A 350 -1.52 17.72 2.13
N LEU A 351 -1.19 16.70 2.93
CA LEU A 351 -0.50 15.50 2.44
C LEU A 351 -1.37 14.75 1.43
N ALA A 352 -2.66 14.55 1.74
CA ALA A 352 -3.60 13.92 0.82
C ALA A 352 -3.73 14.71 -0.49
N ALA A 353 -3.86 16.03 -0.42
CA ALA A 353 -3.96 16.88 -1.61
C ALA A 353 -2.67 16.89 -2.45
N THR A 354 -1.50 16.78 -1.81
CA THR A 354 -0.22 16.61 -2.52
C THR A 354 -0.19 15.30 -3.31
N ALA A 355 -0.64 14.20 -2.69
CA ALA A 355 -0.75 12.91 -3.38
C ALA A 355 -1.72 12.97 -4.57
N VAL A 356 -2.86 13.65 -4.43
CA VAL A 356 -3.82 13.87 -5.53
C VAL A 356 -3.18 14.69 -6.66
N ALA A 357 -2.45 15.76 -6.34
CA ALA A 357 -1.78 16.60 -7.32
C ALA A 357 -0.74 15.82 -8.15
N VAL A 358 0.06 14.97 -7.50
CA VAL A 358 1.05 14.11 -8.17
C VAL A 358 0.36 13.13 -9.10
N THR A 359 -0.62 12.37 -8.60
CA THR A 359 -1.37 11.39 -9.41
C THR A 359 -2.05 12.02 -10.62
N LEU A 360 -2.62 13.22 -10.46
CA LEU A 360 -3.24 13.96 -11.57
C LEU A 360 -2.19 14.47 -12.57
N THR A 361 -1.03 14.91 -12.11
CA THR A 361 0.06 15.36 -12.99
C THR A 361 0.50 14.21 -13.90
N ASP A 362 0.67 13.01 -13.33
CA ASP A 362 1.08 11.82 -14.08
C ASP A 362 0.02 11.40 -15.10
N SER A 363 -1.27 11.42 -14.72
CA SER A 363 -2.38 11.14 -15.64
C SER A 363 -2.38 12.12 -16.83
N LEU A 364 -2.33 13.42 -16.55
CA LEU A 364 -2.36 14.46 -17.60
C LEU A 364 -1.12 14.43 -18.49
N ALA A 365 0.04 14.06 -17.95
CA ALA A 365 1.27 13.93 -18.74
C ALA A 365 1.19 12.75 -19.71
N ASN A 366 0.63 11.60 -19.29
CA ASN A 366 0.52 10.42 -20.13
C ASN A 366 -0.46 10.63 -21.30
N ASP A 367 -1.59 11.29 -21.07
CA ASP A 367 -2.61 11.55 -22.10
C ASP A 367 -2.04 12.41 -23.25
N SER A 368 -1.08 13.30 -22.95
CA SER A 368 -0.43 14.16 -23.95
C SER A 368 0.56 13.45 -24.88
N SER A 369 0.95 12.21 -24.59
CA SER A 369 2.00 11.48 -25.32
C SER A 369 1.50 10.57 -26.45
N CYS A 370 0.18 10.36 -26.56
CA CYS A 370 -0.43 9.38 -27.48
C CYS A 370 -0.98 9.97 -28.79
N SER A 371 -0.77 11.26 -29.09
CA SER A 371 -1.41 11.94 -30.23
C SER A 371 -0.52 12.13 -31.48
N GLU A 372 0.67 11.54 -31.54
CA GLU A 372 1.59 11.63 -32.71
C GLU A 372 1.73 10.31 -33.49
N GLU A 373 0.65 9.54 -33.68
CA GLU A 373 0.65 8.47 -34.70
C GLU A 373 0.01 8.96 -36.01
N GLU A 374 0.74 8.75 -37.11
CA GLU A 374 0.32 9.02 -38.48
C GLU A 374 -1.02 8.34 -38.82
N PRO A 375 -1.83 8.92 -39.74
CA PRO A 375 -3.15 8.42 -40.03
C PRO A 375 -3.07 7.10 -40.80
N ASP A 376 -3.08 5.97 -40.08
CA ASP A 376 -3.28 4.66 -40.68
C ASP A 376 -4.76 4.24 -40.65
N THR A 377 -5.21 3.80 -41.81
CA THR A 377 -6.60 3.48 -42.11
C THR A 377 -6.98 2.11 -41.56
N GLY A 378 -7.80 2.04 -40.51
CA GLY A 378 -8.39 0.74 -40.13
C GLY A 378 -9.13 0.66 -38.79
N SER A 379 -10.46 0.83 -38.85
CA SER A 379 -11.49 0.13 -38.06
C SER A 379 -11.17 -0.28 -36.61
N CYS A 380 -11.68 0.47 -35.63
CA CYS A 380 -11.70 0.11 -34.21
C CYS A 380 -13.10 -0.32 -33.74
N THR A 381 -13.24 -1.55 -33.26
CA THR A 381 -14.34 -2.01 -32.39
C THR A 381 -13.89 -1.99 -30.93
N GLY A 382 -14.73 -1.45 -30.05
CA GLY A 382 -14.41 -1.09 -28.67
C GLY A 382 -14.04 -2.25 -27.73
N GLY A 383 -13.10 -1.96 -26.82
CA GLY A 383 -12.68 -2.82 -25.71
C GLY A 383 -12.94 -2.15 -24.35
N ALA A 384 -13.39 -2.95 -23.38
CA ALA A 384 -13.65 -2.57 -22.00
C ALA A 384 -12.36 -2.44 -21.16
N PRO A 385 -12.35 -1.69 -20.03
CA PRO A 385 -11.15 -1.49 -19.22
C PRO A 385 -10.83 -2.68 -18.28
N PRO A 386 -9.56 -2.87 -17.86
CA PRO A 386 -9.11 -4.06 -17.13
C PRO A 386 -9.35 -4.03 -15.60
N PRO A 387 -9.45 -5.21 -14.94
CA PRO A 387 -9.98 -5.41 -13.59
C PRO A 387 -8.97 -5.22 -12.43
N ARG A 388 -8.04 -4.25 -12.51
CA ARG A 388 -6.88 -4.17 -11.60
C ARG A 388 -7.08 -3.41 -10.28
N LEU A 389 -8.25 -2.83 -10.00
CA LEU A 389 -8.46 -1.98 -8.81
C LEU A 389 -9.42 -2.53 -7.74
N ALA A 390 -10.14 -3.62 -8.02
CA ALA A 390 -11.20 -4.10 -7.11
C ALA A 390 -10.68 -4.97 -5.93
N ARG A 391 -9.45 -5.49 -5.97
CA ARG A 391 -8.92 -6.42 -4.94
C ARG A 391 -8.06 -5.77 -3.86
N ALA A 392 -7.66 -4.51 -4.01
CA ALA A 392 -6.73 -3.84 -3.08
C ALA A 392 -7.40 -3.27 -1.81
N ILE A 393 -8.74 -3.22 -1.74
CA ILE A 393 -9.47 -2.49 -0.69
C ILE A 393 -9.87 -3.39 0.50
N ASP A 394 -9.95 -4.71 0.34
CA ASP A 394 -10.48 -5.60 1.40
C ASP A 394 -9.47 -5.95 2.52
N PHE A 395 -8.16 -5.71 2.36
CA PHE A 395 -7.14 -6.23 3.29
C PHE A 395 -6.59 -5.24 4.32
N ALA A 396 -6.81 -3.93 4.16
CA ALA A 396 -6.15 -2.90 5.00
C ALA A 396 -6.85 -2.60 6.35
N GLY A 397 -7.84 -3.39 6.78
CA GLY A 397 -8.70 -3.09 7.93
C GLY A 397 -8.61 -4.04 9.13
N CYS A 398 -7.70 -5.01 9.14
CA CYS A 398 -7.59 -5.97 10.26
C CYS A 398 -6.24 -5.84 10.95
N GLY A 399 -6.20 -5.10 12.05
CA GLY A 399 -5.06 -5.13 12.94
C GLY A 399 -5.17 -4.13 14.07
N LEU A 400 -6.01 -4.42 15.09
CA LEU A 400 -5.68 -4.35 16.53
C LEU A 400 -6.90 -4.70 17.43
N SER A 401 -6.73 -5.77 18.21
CA SER A 401 -7.50 -6.26 19.37
C SER A 401 -8.79 -7.08 19.16
N ARG A 402 -8.68 -8.35 19.59
CA ARG A 402 -9.71 -9.38 19.71
C ARG A 402 -10.73 -9.05 20.80
N THR A 403 -12.02 -9.16 20.45
CA THR A 403 -13.00 -9.87 21.29
C THR A 403 -13.53 -11.05 20.49
N SER A 404 -13.35 -12.25 21.06
CA SER A 404 -13.88 -13.57 20.66
C SER A 404 -14.92 -13.59 19.53
N GLY A 405 -14.48 -13.98 18.34
CA GLY A 405 -15.35 -14.20 17.18
C GLY A 405 -14.57 -14.14 15.87
N GLY A 406 -13.53 -14.96 15.73
CA GLY A 406 -12.77 -15.03 14.48
C GLY A 406 -13.62 -15.62 13.34
N PRO A 407 -13.37 -15.25 12.08
CA PRO A 407 -14.04 -15.84 10.94
C PRO A 407 -13.69 -17.33 10.86
N VAL A 408 -14.72 -18.18 10.94
CA VAL A 408 -14.60 -19.60 10.64
C VAL A 408 -14.24 -19.69 9.16
N VAL A 409 -13.00 -20.11 8.87
CA VAL A 409 -12.62 -20.54 7.53
C VAL A 409 -13.57 -21.67 7.15
N ASP A 410 -14.43 -21.41 6.18
CA ASP A 410 -15.40 -22.38 5.68
C ASP A 410 -14.66 -23.47 4.89
N ILE A 411 -14.30 -24.54 5.60
CA ILE A 411 -13.67 -25.74 5.05
C ILE A 411 -14.52 -26.32 3.91
N ALA A 412 -15.84 -26.10 3.89
CA ALA A 412 -16.71 -26.54 2.78
C ALA A 412 -16.48 -25.75 1.49
N LYS A 413 -16.01 -24.50 1.58
CA LYS A 413 -15.67 -23.68 0.42
C LYS A 413 -14.36 -24.12 -0.25
N LEU A 414 -13.38 -24.57 0.54
CA LEU A 414 -12.14 -25.17 0.02
C LEU A 414 -12.37 -26.59 -0.53
N ALA A 415 -13.25 -27.38 0.09
CA ALA A 415 -13.64 -28.70 -0.43
C ALA A 415 -14.39 -28.59 -1.77
N ARG A 416 -15.29 -27.59 -1.94
CA ARG A 416 -16.00 -27.34 -3.22
C ARG A 416 -15.08 -27.00 -4.38
N VAL A 417 -14.03 -26.19 -4.15
CA VAL A 417 -13.05 -25.83 -5.18
C VAL A 417 -12.19 -27.04 -5.59
N ALA A 418 -11.96 -27.99 -4.68
CA ALA A 418 -11.28 -29.25 -5.00
C ALA A 418 -12.18 -30.23 -5.76
N GLU A 419 -13.49 -30.22 -5.52
CA GLU A 419 -14.48 -31.06 -6.21
C GLU A 419 -14.76 -30.56 -7.64
N GLU A 420 -14.84 -29.23 -7.83
CA GLU A 420 -15.00 -28.60 -9.16
C GLU A 420 -13.79 -28.86 -10.08
N ARG A 421 -12.59 -29.05 -9.53
CA ARG A 421 -11.39 -29.44 -10.29
C ARG A 421 -11.31 -30.94 -10.60
N ARG A 422 -12.13 -31.80 -9.98
CA ARG A 422 -12.25 -33.23 -10.32
C ARG A 422 -13.31 -33.51 -11.40
N GLY A 423 -14.20 -32.54 -11.67
CA GLY A 423 -15.27 -32.66 -12.66
C GLY A 423 -14.87 -32.27 -14.09
N GLY A 424 -13.85 -32.91 -14.66
CA GLY A 424 -13.61 -32.85 -16.12
C GLY A 424 -14.49 -33.88 -16.86
N PRO A 425 -15.02 -33.57 -18.06
CA PRO A 425 -16.08 -34.37 -18.69
C PRO A 425 -15.57 -35.74 -19.15
N ALA A 426 -16.02 -36.79 -18.46
CA ALA A 426 -16.04 -38.14 -18.99
C ALA A 426 -17.30 -38.31 -19.85
N GLY A 427 -17.15 -38.62 -21.14
CA GLY A 427 -18.24 -39.18 -21.94
C GLY A 427 -18.32 -38.72 -23.38
N GLY A 428 -17.63 -39.44 -24.27
CA GLY A 428 -17.79 -39.35 -25.72
C GLY A 428 -17.39 -40.64 -26.44
N GLY A 429 -17.69 -41.80 -25.85
CA GLY A 429 -17.46 -43.11 -26.46
C GLY A 429 -18.61 -43.48 -27.40
N GLY A 430 -18.44 -43.22 -28.70
CA GLY A 430 -19.31 -43.72 -29.75
C GLY A 430 -18.97 -45.16 -30.12
N GLY A 431 -19.86 -46.10 -29.79
CA GLY A 431 -19.83 -47.48 -30.29
C GLY A 431 -20.88 -47.68 -31.38
N GLY A 432 -20.58 -48.47 -32.42
CA GLY A 432 -21.58 -48.77 -33.44
C GLY A 432 -21.14 -49.63 -34.63
N GLY A 433 -20.23 -50.60 -34.47
CA GLY A 433 -19.98 -51.63 -35.48
C GLY A 433 -20.92 -52.81 -35.30
N ARG A 434 -21.97 -52.92 -36.13
CA ARG A 434 -22.73 -54.16 -36.33
C ARG A 434 -22.40 -54.72 -37.70
N GLY A 435 -21.85 -55.92 -37.73
CA GLY A 435 -21.78 -56.78 -38.91
C GLY A 435 -22.29 -58.17 -38.54
N ARG A 436 -23.31 -58.64 -39.26
CA ARG A 436 -23.57 -60.02 -39.73
C ARG A 436 -25.01 -60.12 -40.23
N GLY A 437 -25.17 -60.64 -41.45
CA GLY A 437 -26.44 -60.87 -42.13
C GLY A 437 -26.39 -60.35 -43.55
#